data_AF-A0A352WVM7-F1
#
_entry.id   AF-A0A352WVM7-F1
#
_cell.length_a   1.000
_cell.length_b   1.000
_cell.length_c   1.000
_cell.angle_alpha   90.00
_cell.angle_beta   90.00
_cell.angle_gamma   90.00
#
_symmetry.space_group_name_H-M   'P 1'
#
loop_
_entity.id
_entity.type
_entity.pdbx_description
1 polymer ?
#
loop_
_entity_poly.entity_id
_entity_poly.type
_entity_poly.pdbx_seq_one_letter_code
_entity_poly.pdbx_strand_id
1 'polypeptide(L)' 'IERGQVLAKPGTIKPHTKFVGQVYVLTEKEGGRHKPFFNNYRPQFYF' A
#
# COMPACT_ATOMS: atom_id res chain seq x y z
N ILE A 1 -2.34 7.76 20.38
CA ILE A 1 -2.68 8.11 18.98
C ILE A 1 -1.38 8.24 18.23
N GLU A 2 -1.27 7.58 17.09
CA GLU A 2 -0.05 7.51 16.29
C GLU A 2 -0.36 7.81 14.82
N ARG A 3 0.64 8.27 14.07
CA ARG A 3 0.51 8.56 12.64
C ARG A 3 0.09 7.28 11.90
N GLY A 4 -0.95 7.38 11.07
CA GLY A 4 -1.54 6.25 10.33
C GLY A 4 -2.84 5.73 10.95
N GLN A 5 -3.24 6.20 12.14
CA GLN A 5 -4.56 5.91 12.71
C GLN A 5 -5.61 6.89 12.18
N VAL A 6 -6.88 6.46 12.13
CA VAL A 6 -8.02 7.28 11.68
C VAL A 6 -9.09 7.40 12.76
N LEU A 7 -9.82 8.52 12.75
CA LEU A 7 -11.06 8.68 13.53
C LEU A 7 -12.24 8.23 12.67
N ALA A 8 -13.07 7.35 13.22
CA ALA A 8 -14.23 6.80 12.52
C ALA A 8 -15.41 6.61 13.48
N LYS A 9 -16.63 6.66 12.94
CA LYS A 9 -17.84 6.34 13.69
C LYS A 9 -17.75 4.88 14.20
N PRO A 10 -18.22 4.57 15.42
CA PRO A 10 -18.16 3.20 15.94
C PRO A 10 -18.78 2.18 14.98
N GLY A 11 -18.02 1.12 14.68
CA GLY A 11 -18.47 0.00 13.85
C GLY A 11 -18.40 0.21 12.33
N THR A 12 -17.97 1.37 11.82
CA THR A 12 -17.98 1.62 10.36
C THR A 12 -16.74 1.15 9.63
N ILE A 13 -15.60 0.99 10.31
CA ILE A 13 -14.35 0.51 9.71
C ILE A 13 -13.63 -0.45 10.64
N LYS A 14 -13.01 -1.48 10.07
CA LYS A 14 -12.19 -2.48 10.80
C LYS A 14 -10.78 -2.51 10.21
N PRO A 15 -9.74 -2.72 11.02
CA PRO A 15 -8.38 -2.84 10.53
C PRO A 15 -8.18 -4.19 9.80
N HIS A 16 -7.43 -4.17 8.71
CA HIS A 16 -7.10 -5.36 7.91
C HIS A 16 -5.61 -5.39 7.58
N THR A 17 -5.02 -6.58 7.56
CA THR A 17 -3.58 -6.80 7.28
C THR A 17 -3.30 -7.49 5.96
N LYS A 18 -4.33 -8.05 5.31
CA LYS A 18 -4.26 -8.71 4.01
C LYS A 18 -5.32 -8.11 3.10
N PHE A 19 -4.93 -7.73 1.89
CA PHE A 19 -5.82 -7.16 0.89
C PHE A 19 -5.38 -7.61 -0.51
N VAL A 20 -6.31 -7.54 -1.46
CA VAL A 20 -6.04 -7.69 -2.89
C VAL A 20 -6.31 -6.33 -3.52
N GLY A 21 -5.38 -5.85 -4.35
CA GLY A 21 -5.49 -4.57 -5.04
C GLY A 21 -4.88 -4.65 -6.42
N GLN A 22 -5.38 -3.84 -7.33
CA GLN A 22 -4.74 -3.60 -8.62
C GLN A 22 -3.78 -2.42 -8.47
N VAL A 23 -2.55 -2.58 -8.96
CA VAL A 23 -1.51 -1.55 -8.85
C VAL A 23 -0.96 -1.23 -10.24
N TYR A 24 -0.69 0.05 -10.48
CA TYR A 24 0.10 0.49 -11.61
C TYR A 24 1.54 0.68 -11.16
N VAL A 25 2.49 0.05 -11.87
CA VAL A 25 3.91 0.16 -11.58
C VAL A 25 4.49 1.27 -12.44
N LEU A 26 5.01 2.31 -11.80
CA LEU A 26 5.67 3.42 -12.49
C LEU A 26 6.82 2.92 -13.34
N THR A 27 6.89 3.43 -14.57
CA THR A 27 8.00 3.20 -15.48
C THR A 27 9.24 3.97 -15.04
N GLU A 28 10.40 3.58 -15.55
CA GLU A 28 11.66 4.30 -15.32
C GLU A 28 11.56 5.80 -15.63
N LYS A 29 10.89 6.16 -16.73
CA LYS A 29 10.69 7.57 -17.15
C LYS A 29 9.85 8.36 -16.15
N GLU A 30 8.98 7.69 -15.41
CA GLU A 30 8.15 8.25 -14.35
C GLU A 30 8.87 8.28 -12.99
N GLY A 31 10.18 7.95 -12.96
CA GLY A 31 10.96 7.83 -11.72
C GLY A 31 10.73 6.52 -10.97
N GLY A 32 10.14 5.52 -11.64
CA GLY A 32 9.88 4.20 -11.11
C GLY A 32 11.12 3.30 -11.07
N ARG A 33 10.89 1.99 -10.91
CA ARG A 33 11.97 1.00 -10.82
C ARG A 33 12.47 0.62 -12.22
N HIS A 34 13.78 0.61 -12.42
CA HIS A 34 14.41 -0.01 -13.59
C HIS A 34 14.36 -1.54 -13.58
N LYS A 35 14.54 -2.16 -12.41
CA LYS A 35 14.61 -3.62 -12.28
C LYS A 35 13.25 -4.22 -11.97
N PRO A 36 12.88 -5.36 -12.59
CA PRO A 36 11.65 -6.06 -12.27
C PRO A 36 11.65 -6.51 -10.80
N PHE A 37 10.46 -6.76 -10.26
CA PHE A 37 10.27 -7.39 -8.96
C PHE A 37 9.44 -8.65 -9.12
N PHE A 38 9.60 -9.58 -8.18
CA PHE A 38 8.98 -10.89 -8.20
C PHE A 38 8.16 -11.12 -6.93
N ASN A 39 7.57 -12.31 -6.81
CA ASN A 39 6.84 -12.72 -5.63
C ASN A 39 7.67 -12.57 -4.35
N ASN A 40 7.00 -12.27 -3.23
CA ASN A 40 7.59 -11.93 -1.93
C ASN A 40 8.35 -10.59 -1.87
N TYR A 41 8.18 -9.71 -2.86
CA TYR A 41 8.62 -8.33 -2.73
C TYR A 41 7.90 -7.63 -1.56
N ARG A 42 8.65 -6.94 -0.69
CA ARG A 42 8.14 -6.27 0.53
C ARG A 42 8.32 -4.74 0.43
N PRO A 43 7.52 -4.05 -0.40
CA PRO A 43 7.52 -2.59 -0.42
C PRO A 43 6.82 -2.03 0.82
N GLN A 44 7.11 -0.77 1.13
CA GLN A 44 6.30 0.01 2.05
C GLN A 44 5.07 0.52 1.30
N PHE A 45 3.88 0.19 1.82
CA PHE A 45 2.64 0.75 1.35
C PHE A 45 2.28 1.96 2.21
N TYR A 46 1.84 3.04 1.56
CA TYR A 46 1.33 4.24 2.22
C TYR A 46 -0.19 4.25 2.05
N PHE A 47 -0.92 4.37 3.17
CA PHE A 47 -2.38 4.36 3.26
C PHE A 47 -2.86 5.56 4.08
#